data_AF-A0A1B3X5I6-F1
#
_entry.id   AF-A0A1B3X5I6-F1
#
_cell.length_a   1.000
_cell.length_b   1.000
_cell.length_c   1.000
_cell.angle_alpha   90.00
_cell.angle_beta   90.00
_cell.angle_gamma   90.00
#
_symmetry.space_group_name_H-M   'P 1'
#
loop_
_entity.id
_entity.type
_entity.pdbx_description
1 polymer ?
#
loop_
_entity_poly.entity_id
_entity_poly.type
_entity_poly.pdbx_seq_one_letter_code
_entity_poly.pdbx_strand_id
1 'polypeptide(L)'
;MMDLSAVRQIQARIAEIEGEFSLQNQQLPGMDFAAKLQQEINKNVTSAADKAHAAQGVQAVQETSAAHKSAGTAQGNIANPELTRLIHAAAQKYAVDPKLVSAVAEVESGGNQDAVSPAGAVGVMQLMPDTAAGLGVNPYNMQGNVEGGTKYLREMLDTFGGDVKKAVAAYNAGPNAVKAYGGVPPYAETQNYVTSVLDIYR
;
A
#
# COMPACT_ATOMS: atom_id res chain seq x y z
N MET A 1 -15.39 17.30 -27.09
CA MET A 1 -14.32 16.47 -27.68
C MET A 1 -13.27 16.31 -26.57
N MET A 2 -13.04 15.11 -26.06
CA MET A 2 -12.08 14.91 -24.95
C MET A 2 -10.65 15.06 -25.48
N ASP A 3 -9.82 15.80 -24.76
CA ASP A 3 -8.41 15.98 -25.06
C ASP A 3 -7.63 14.71 -24.68
N LEU A 4 -7.14 13.99 -25.71
CA LEU A 4 -6.40 12.73 -25.57
C LEU A 4 -4.87 12.94 -25.55
N SER A 5 -4.40 14.18 -25.47
CA SER A 5 -2.97 14.52 -25.44
C SER A 5 -2.25 13.89 -24.24
N ALA A 6 -2.88 13.90 -23.06
CA ALA A 6 -2.36 13.27 -21.84
C ALA A 6 -2.19 11.75 -22.00
N VAL A 7 -3.12 11.08 -22.67
CA VAL A 7 -3.05 9.62 -22.92
C VAL A 7 -1.89 9.28 -23.85
N ARG A 8 -1.66 10.10 -24.88
CA ARG A 8 -0.52 9.91 -25.80
C ARG A 8 0.82 10.15 -25.11
N GLN A 9 0.91 11.11 -24.19
CA GLN A 9 2.13 11.34 -23.40
C GLN A 9 2.44 10.15 -22.49
N ILE A 10 1.42 9.55 -21.86
CA ILE A 10 1.62 8.36 -21.02
C ILE A 10 2.10 7.18 -21.87
N GLN A 11 1.50 6.94 -23.04
CA GLN A 11 1.93 5.88 -23.95
C GLN A 11 3.37 6.06 -24.44
N ALA A 12 3.79 7.29 -24.73
CA ALA A 12 5.16 7.58 -25.15
C ALA A 12 6.18 7.28 -24.04
N ARG A 13 5.85 7.61 -22.78
CA ARG A 13 6.72 7.35 -21.62
C ARG A 13 6.85 5.86 -21.31
N ILE A 14 5.80 5.08 -21.52
CA ILE A 14 5.83 3.63 -21.38
C ILE A 14 6.76 3.02 -22.43
N ALA A 15 6.65 3.43 -23.69
CA ALA A 15 7.51 2.94 -24.77
C ALA A 15 9.00 3.31 -24.57
N GLU A 16 9.27 4.48 -23.99
CA GLU A 16 10.63 4.93 -23.64
C GLU A 16 11.25 4.03 -22.55
N ILE A 17 10.48 3.72 -21.50
CA ILE A 17 10.89 2.81 -20.41
C ILE A 17 11.12 1.38 -20.94
N GLU A 18 10.24 0.89 -21.82
CA GLU A 18 10.39 -0.43 -22.45
C GLU A 18 11.64 -0.52 -23.34
N GLY A 19 12.01 0.58 -24.00
CA GLY A 19 13.24 0.71 -24.77
C GLY A 19 14.49 0.72 -23.90
N GLU A 20 14.49 1.44 -22.78
CA GLU A 20 15.62 1.52 -21.85
C GLU A 20 15.90 0.19 -21.14
N PHE A 21 14.88 -0.62 -20.90
CA PHE A 21 15.02 -1.91 -20.21
C PHE A 21 15.39 -3.11 -21.09
N SER A 22 15.61 -2.92 -22.40
CA SER A 22 16.02 -3.99 -23.35
C SER A 22 15.24 -5.31 -23.20
N LEU A 23 13.92 -5.23 -22.95
CA LEU A 23 13.03 -6.40 -22.89
C LEU A 23 12.64 -6.92 -24.29
N GLN A 24 13.37 -6.51 -25.33
CA GLN A 24 13.22 -7.05 -26.66
C GLN A 24 13.69 -8.51 -26.65
N ASN A 25 12.72 -9.41 -26.75
CA ASN A 25 12.83 -10.81 -27.17
C ASN A 25 12.81 -11.94 -26.11
N GLN A 26 12.21 -11.74 -24.93
CA GLN A 26 11.73 -12.89 -24.13
C GLN A 26 10.21 -12.91 -24.05
N GLN A 27 9.63 -13.73 -24.91
CA GLN A 27 8.22 -14.10 -24.93
C GLN A 27 7.84 -14.83 -23.63
N LEU A 28 7.46 -14.08 -22.59
CA LEU A 28 6.87 -14.63 -21.37
C LEU A 28 5.34 -14.78 -21.56
N PRO A 29 4.78 -15.99 -21.42
CA PRO A 29 3.32 -16.19 -21.56
C PRO A 29 2.56 -15.43 -20.48
N GLY A 30 1.72 -14.46 -20.88
CA GLY A 30 0.82 -13.72 -19.98
C GLY A 30 1.02 -12.20 -19.90
N MET A 31 2.11 -11.65 -20.46
CA MET A 31 2.36 -10.21 -20.53
C MET A 31 1.92 -9.58 -21.85
N ASP A 32 0.63 -9.69 -22.18
CA ASP A 32 0.02 -8.80 -23.17
C ASP A 32 -0.92 -7.81 -22.47
N PHE A 33 -0.34 -7.04 -21.56
CA PHE A 33 -1.04 -6.03 -20.79
C PHE A 33 -1.63 -4.95 -21.71
N ALA A 34 -0.88 -4.56 -22.75
CA ALA A 34 -1.33 -3.59 -23.73
C ALA A 34 -2.58 -4.08 -24.50
N ALA A 35 -2.60 -5.32 -25.00
CA ALA A 35 -3.78 -5.84 -25.69
C ALA A 35 -4.96 -6.04 -24.73
N LYS A 36 -4.72 -6.52 -23.49
CA LYS A 36 -5.78 -6.67 -22.48
C LYS A 36 -6.39 -5.33 -22.08
N LEU A 37 -5.57 -4.30 -21.90
CA LEU A 37 -6.04 -2.95 -21.59
C LEU A 37 -6.87 -2.38 -22.74
N GLN A 38 -6.41 -2.54 -23.98
CA GLN A 38 -7.16 -2.11 -25.17
C GLN A 38 -8.49 -2.85 -25.33
N GLN A 39 -8.51 -4.15 -25.00
CA GLN A 39 -9.71 -4.98 -25.03
C GLN A 39 -10.74 -4.53 -23.97
N GLU A 40 -10.30 -4.20 -22.76
CA GLU A 40 -11.20 -3.78 -21.68
C GLU A 40 -11.70 -2.34 -21.88
N ILE A 41 -10.91 -1.47 -22.51
CA ILE A 41 -11.35 -0.14 -22.97
C ILE A 41 -12.45 -0.28 -24.02
N ASN A 42 -12.25 -1.14 -25.04
CA ASN A 42 -13.23 -1.34 -26.11
C ASN A 42 -14.55 -1.92 -25.58
N LYS A 43 -14.49 -2.82 -24.60
CA LYS A 43 -15.64 -3.41 -23.92
C LYS A 43 -16.47 -2.37 -23.14
N ASN A 44 -15.79 -1.44 -22.44
CA ASN A 44 -16.46 -0.36 -21.71
C ASN A 44 -17.05 0.73 -22.61
N VAL A 45 -16.45 0.98 -23.78
CA VAL A 45 -17.02 1.92 -24.77
C VAL A 45 -18.32 1.36 -25.36
N THR A 46 -18.42 0.05 -25.59
CA THR A 46 -19.66 -0.59 -26.08
C THR A 46 -20.77 -0.65 -25.02
N SER A 47 -20.45 -0.82 -23.73
CA SER A 47 -21.47 -0.86 -22.66
C SER A 47 -22.00 0.52 -22.23
N ALA A 48 -21.35 1.62 -22.63
CA ALA A 48 -21.83 2.98 -22.42
C ALA A 48 -22.76 3.48 -23.54
N ALA A 49 -22.76 2.85 -24.72
CA ALA A 49 -23.63 3.21 -25.84
C ALA A 49 -25.04 2.58 -25.75
N ASP A 50 -25.18 1.43 -25.08
CA ASP A 50 -26.45 0.69 -24.99
C ASP A 50 -27.35 1.08 -23.79
N LYS A 51 -26.88 1.93 -22.87
CA LYS A 51 -27.65 2.35 -21.67
C LYS A 51 -28.30 3.74 -21.76
N ALA A 52 -28.38 4.33 -22.95
CA ALA A 52 -29.04 5.63 -23.17
C ALA A 52 -30.49 5.55 -23.71
N HIS A 53 -31.07 4.35 -23.89
CA HIS A 53 -32.45 4.19 -24.37
C HIS A 53 -33.27 3.22 -23.51
N ALA A 54 -33.51 3.54 -22.23
CA ALA A 54 -34.62 2.97 -21.45
C ALA A 54 -34.88 3.82 -20.20
N ALA A 55 -35.26 5.08 -20.39
CA ALA A 55 -35.80 5.92 -19.33
C ALA A 55 -37.20 6.39 -19.74
N GLN A 56 -38.23 5.73 -19.22
CA GLN A 56 -39.58 6.27 -19.02
C GLN A 56 -40.46 5.22 -18.32
N GLY A 57 -40.84 5.47 -17.06
CA GLY A 57 -41.98 4.77 -16.46
C GLY A 57 -42.02 4.60 -14.94
N VAL A 58 -42.60 5.60 -14.27
CA VAL A 58 -43.57 5.45 -13.15
C VAL A 58 -43.08 5.16 -11.70
N GLN A 59 -43.12 6.24 -10.90
CA GLN A 59 -43.70 6.45 -9.55
C GLN A 59 -43.34 5.58 -8.32
N ALA A 60 -42.73 6.27 -7.35
CA ALA A 60 -43.12 6.46 -5.94
C ALA A 60 -43.73 5.29 -5.14
N VAL A 61 -42.99 4.85 -4.11
CA VAL A 61 -43.52 4.63 -2.76
C VAL A 61 -42.45 4.89 -1.70
N GLN A 62 -42.92 5.37 -0.56
CA GLN A 62 -42.23 6.08 0.50
C GLN A 62 -42.03 5.17 1.72
N GLU A 63 -40.91 5.38 2.43
CA GLU A 63 -40.64 5.09 3.86
C GLU A 63 -40.79 3.66 4.44
N THR A 64 -39.71 3.16 5.05
CA THR A 64 -39.63 3.08 6.54
C THR A 64 -38.23 2.64 7.03
N SER A 65 -37.68 3.49 7.89
CA SER A 65 -37.03 3.19 9.16
C SER A 65 -35.72 2.40 9.28
N ALA A 66 -34.80 3.12 9.93
CA ALA A 66 -33.93 2.69 11.04
C ALA A 66 -32.58 2.05 10.71
N ALA A 67 -31.59 2.93 10.66
CA ALA A 67 -30.47 2.95 11.61
C ALA A 67 -29.75 1.63 11.88
N HIS A 68 -28.59 1.46 11.26
CA HIS A 68 -27.38 1.09 11.99
C HIS A 68 -26.22 1.97 11.50
N LYS A 69 -26.14 3.16 12.09
CA LYS A 69 -24.86 3.85 12.27
C LYS A 69 -24.05 2.99 13.23
N SER A 70 -23.09 2.25 12.71
CA SER A 70 -21.92 1.86 13.49
C SER A 70 -20.75 2.70 12.98
N ALA A 71 -20.81 3.98 13.34
CA ALA A 71 -19.61 4.76 13.56
C ALA A 71 -18.90 4.15 14.78
N GLY A 72 -18.11 3.11 14.52
CA GLY A 72 -17.15 2.56 15.47
C GLY A 72 -15.96 3.50 15.53
N THR A 73 -15.86 4.20 16.65
CA THR A 73 -14.75 5.02 17.15
C THR A 73 -13.37 4.62 16.60
N ALA A 74 -12.74 5.56 15.88
CA ALA A 74 -11.31 5.59 15.61
C ALA A 74 -10.55 6.01 16.87
N GLN A 75 -10.48 5.11 17.85
CA GLN A 75 -9.46 5.10 18.90
C GLN A 75 -8.50 3.96 18.55
N GLY A 76 -7.22 4.25 18.36
CA GLY A 76 -6.20 3.31 17.86
C GLY A 76 -6.21 1.95 18.57
N ASN A 77 -6.18 0.88 17.77
CA ASN A 77 -6.26 -0.51 18.21
C ASN A 77 -4.94 -1.06 18.77
N ILE A 78 -3.94 -0.22 19.07
CA ILE A 78 -2.70 -0.67 19.74
C ILE A 78 -2.97 -1.18 21.16
N ALA A 79 -4.07 -0.74 21.80
CA ALA A 79 -4.54 -1.30 23.06
C ALA A 79 -5.09 -2.75 22.93
N ASN A 80 -5.15 -3.32 21.72
CA ASN A 80 -5.51 -4.71 21.50
C ASN A 80 -4.43 -5.64 22.10
N PRO A 81 -4.77 -6.49 23.09
CA PRO A 81 -3.80 -7.40 23.71
C PRO A 81 -3.22 -8.43 22.73
N GLU A 82 -3.98 -8.85 21.73
CA GLU A 82 -3.51 -9.77 20.70
C GLU A 82 -2.44 -9.11 19.83
N LEU A 83 -2.71 -7.90 19.34
CA LEU A 83 -1.75 -7.12 18.55
C LEU A 83 -0.46 -6.89 19.35
N THR A 84 -0.58 -6.47 20.61
CA THR A 84 0.57 -6.28 21.50
C THR A 84 1.39 -7.58 21.62
N ARG A 85 0.74 -8.73 21.82
CA ARG A 85 1.42 -10.02 21.89
C ARG A 85 2.12 -10.38 20.57
N LEU A 86 1.48 -10.14 19.43
CA LEU A 86 2.05 -10.39 18.10
C LEU A 86 3.27 -9.50 17.83
N ILE A 87 3.19 -8.21 18.17
CA ILE A 87 4.31 -7.28 18.08
C ILE A 87 5.48 -7.76 18.92
N HIS A 88 5.25 -8.10 20.19
CA HIS A 88 6.32 -8.59 21.07
C HIS A 88 6.95 -9.90 20.54
N ALA A 89 6.15 -10.83 20.04
CA ALA A 89 6.65 -12.09 19.48
C ALA A 89 7.49 -11.85 18.21
N ALA A 90 7.02 -11.00 17.29
CA ALA A 90 7.74 -10.67 16.07
C ALA A 90 9.02 -9.88 16.37
N ALA A 91 8.95 -8.89 17.26
CA ALA A 91 10.07 -8.08 17.70
C ALA A 91 11.19 -8.95 18.31
N GLN A 92 10.82 -9.90 19.17
CA GLN A 92 11.76 -10.86 19.74
C GLN A 92 12.37 -11.76 18.66
N LYS A 93 11.54 -12.30 17.74
CA LYS A 93 11.99 -13.20 16.67
C LYS A 93 13.02 -12.54 15.74
N TYR A 94 12.82 -11.27 15.42
CA TYR A 94 13.67 -10.54 14.47
C TYR A 94 14.66 -9.58 15.13
N ALA A 95 14.81 -9.61 16.46
CA ALA A 95 15.69 -8.72 17.20
C ALA A 95 15.50 -7.23 16.83
N VAL A 96 14.24 -6.78 16.90
CA VAL A 96 13.84 -5.37 16.74
C VAL A 96 13.25 -4.90 18.07
N ASP A 97 13.43 -3.64 18.44
CA ASP A 97 12.79 -3.07 19.62
C ASP A 97 11.25 -3.09 19.45
N PRO A 98 10.48 -3.75 20.34
CA PRO A 98 9.02 -3.79 20.22
C PRO A 98 8.38 -2.40 20.22
N LYS A 99 9.00 -1.40 20.87
CA LYS A 99 8.49 -0.02 20.82
C LYS A 99 8.57 0.57 19.41
N LEU A 100 9.65 0.26 18.67
CA LEU A 100 9.80 0.74 17.29
C LEU A 100 8.77 0.07 16.38
N VAL A 101 8.52 -1.23 16.56
CA VAL A 101 7.48 -1.95 15.81
C VAL A 101 6.10 -1.37 16.10
N SER A 102 5.78 -1.11 17.37
CA SER A 102 4.52 -0.44 17.76
C SER A 102 4.39 0.96 17.16
N ALA A 103 5.47 1.75 17.15
CA ALA A 103 5.47 3.09 16.57
C ALA A 103 5.19 3.07 15.06
N VAL A 104 5.79 2.13 14.33
CA VAL A 104 5.50 1.92 12.90
C VAL A 104 4.04 1.49 12.70
N ALA A 105 3.57 0.48 13.45
CA ALA A 105 2.18 0.00 13.34
C ALA A 105 1.14 1.10 13.62
N GLU A 106 1.42 1.99 14.57
CA GLU A 106 0.56 3.14 14.89
C GLU A 106 0.50 4.13 13.72
N VAL A 107 1.64 4.50 13.13
CA VAL A 107 1.68 5.46 12.01
C VAL A 107 1.10 4.87 10.73
N GLU A 108 1.31 3.57 10.48
CA GLU A 108 0.81 2.91 9.27
C GLU A 108 -0.71 2.77 9.23
N SER A 109 -1.32 2.37 10.35
CA SER A 109 -2.77 2.06 10.36
C SER A 109 -3.49 2.30 11.69
N GLY A 110 -2.78 2.74 12.73
CA GLY A 110 -3.31 2.77 14.09
C GLY A 110 -3.61 1.36 14.65
N GLY A 111 -2.91 0.34 14.15
CA GLY A 111 -3.17 -1.07 14.52
C GLY A 111 -4.36 -1.71 13.80
N ASN A 112 -4.84 -1.15 12.70
CA ASN A 112 -6.01 -1.67 11.98
C ASN A 112 -5.60 -2.73 10.93
N GLN A 113 -5.95 -3.99 11.17
CA GLN A 113 -5.69 -5.08 10.22
C GLN A 113 -6.56 -5.02 8.95
N ASP A 114 -7.71 -4.35 8.99
CA ASP A 114 -8.60 -4.23 7.83
C ASP A 114 -8.25 -3.02 6.94
N ALA A 115 -7.20 -2.25 7.31
CA ALA A 115 -6.77 -1.09 6.55
C ALA A 115 -6.21 -1.48 5.18
N VAL A 116 -6.68 -0.80 4.14
CA VAL A 116 -6.12 -0.91 2.78
C VAL A 116 -5.90 0.49 2.22
N SER A 117 -4.66 0.82 1.84
CA SER A 117 -4.36 2.12 1.25
C SER A 117 -4.83 2.20 -0.22
N PRO A 118 -4.96 3.41 -0.78
CA PRO A 118 -5.24 3.58 -2.21
C PRO A 118 -4.20 2.93 -3.13
N ALA A 119 -2.96 2.77 -2.65
CA ALA A 119 -1.88 2.08 -3.37
C ALA A 119 -1.94 0.55 -3.22
N GLY A 120 -2.80 0.03 -2.35
CA GLY A 120 -2.97 -1.41 -2.12
C GLY A 120 -2.14 -1.97 -0.97
N ALA A 121 -1.53 -1.13 -0.13
CA ALA A 121 -0.87 -1.57 1.11
C ALA A 121 -1.91 -2.09 2.10
N VAL A 122 -1.60 -3.18 2.82
CA VAL A 122 -2.59 -3.93 3.62
C VAL A 122 -2.18 -4.00 5.09
N GLY A 123 -3.18 -3.87 5.97
CA GLY A 123 -3.16 -4.27 7.36
C GLY A 123 -2.32 -3.40 8.29
N VAL A 124 -2.01 -3.97 9.45
CA VAL A 124 -1.41 -3.27 10.59
C VAL A 124 -0.16 -2.46 10.23
N MET A 125 0.74 -3.06 9.47
CA MET A 125 2.03 -2.50 9.08
C MET A 125 2.07 -2.10 7.59
N GLN A 126 0.90 -1.99 6.95
CA GLN A 126 0.71 -1.55 5.57
C GLN A 126 1.70 -2.17 4.59
N LEU A 127 1.76 -3.50 4.56
CA LEU A 127 2.60 -4.22 3.60
C LEU A 127 1.97 -4.17 2.20
N MET A 128 2.78 -3.83 1.20
CA MET A 128 2.44 -4.12 -0.19
C MET A 128 2.40 -5.65 -0.39
N PRO A 129 1.42 -6.18 -1.14
CA PRO A 129 1.31 -7.62 -1.38
C PRO A 129 2.58 -8.26 -1.94
N ASP A 130 3.28 -7.58 -2.85
CA ASP A 130 4.53 -8.07 -3.44
C ASP A 130 5.66 -8.14 -2.39
N THR A 131 5.76 -7.15 -1.49
CA THR A 131 6.69 -7.17 -0.36
C THR A 131 6.39 -8.35 0.56
N ALA A 132 5.12 -8.56 0.90
CA ALA A 132 4.70 -9.68 1.74
C ALA A 132 5.02 -11.05 1.10
N ALA A 133 4.82 -11.17 -0.21
CA ALA A 133 5.18 -12.37 -0.98
C ALA A 133 6.70 -12.62 -0.94
N GLY A 134 7.52 -11.59 -1.15
CA GLY A 134 8.98 -11.68 -1.05
C GLY A 134 9.47 -12.09 0.35
N LEU A 135 8.72 -11.71 1.39
CA LEU A 135 9.02 -12.05 2.78
C LEU A 135 8.50 -13.44 3.19
N GLY A 136 7.62 -14.05 2.37
CA GLY A 136 7.01 -15.36 2.62
C GLY A 136 5.88 -15.33 3.65
N VAL A 137 5.15 -14.20 3.76
CA VAL A 137 4.06 -14.02 4.72
C VAL A 137 2.74 -13.71 4.04
N ASN A 138 1.62 -14.00 4.72
CA ASN A 138 0.28 -13.59 4.29
C ASN A 138 -0.09 -12.25 4.95
N PRO A 139 -0.20 -11.13 4.21
CA PRO A 139 -0.46 -9.81 4.79
C PRO A 139 -1.94 -9.61 5.19
N TYR A 140 -2.85 -10.49 4.77
CA TYR A 140 -4.29 -10.37 4.99
C TYR A 140 -4.74 -10.89 6.36
N ASN A 141 -3.84 -11.51 7.13
CA ASN A 141 -4.09 -11.81 8.54
C ASN A 141 -3.11 -11.03 9.43
N MET A 142 -3.55 -10.69 10.65
CA MET A 142 -2.81 -9.83 11.56
C MET A 142 -1.42 -10.38 11.90
N GLN A 143 -1.31 -11.69 12.14
CA GLN A 143 -0.04 -12.33 12.47
C GLN A 143 0.98 -12.19 11.33
N GLY A 144 0.61 -12.57 10.11
CA GLY A 144 1.50 -12.51 8.96
C GLY A 144 1.84 -11.07 8.58
N ASN A 145 0.92 -10.13 8.78
CA ASN A 145 1.18 -8.71 8.55
C ASN A 145 2.21 -8.14 9.52
N VAL A 146 2.03 -8.35 10.82
CA VAL A 146 2.97 -7.90 11.86
C VAL A 146 4.32 -8.60 11.72
N GLU A 147 4.32 -9.91 11.43
CA GLU A 147 5.53 -10.68 11.22
C GLU A 147 6.33 -10.17 10.01
N GLY A 148 5.64 -9.94 8.88
CA GLY A 148 6.25 -9.39 7.67
C GLY A 148 6.78 -7.98 7.86
N GLY A 149 5.99 -7.07 8.42
CA GLY A 149 6.42 -5.69 8.64
C GLY A 149 7.61 -5.62 9.60
N THR A 150 7.61 -6.43 10.67
CA THR A 150 8.75 -6.48 11.58
C THR A 150 10.01 -7.04 10.91
N LYS A 151 9.87 -8.08 10.09
CA LYS A 151 10.98 -8.64 9.29
C LYS A 151 11.54 -7.62 8.31
N TYR A 152 10.67 -6.91 7.58
CA TYR A 152 11.10 -5.88 6.64
C TYR A 152 11.81 -4.72 7.36
N LEU A 153 11.29 -4.30 8.52
CA LEU A 153 11.95 -3.29 9.35
C LEU A 153 13.34 -3.74 9.83
N ARG A 154 13.51 -5.01 10.19
CA ARG A 154 14.84 -5.60 10.50
C ARG A 154 15.78 -5.50 9.30
N GLU A 155 15.33 -5.87 8.10
CA GLU A 155 16.12 -5.73 6.87
C GLU A 155 16.55 -4.29 6.62
N MET A 156 15.69 -3.31 6.92
CA MET A 156 16.04 -1.89 6.81
C MET A 156 17.09 -1.48 7.85
N LEU A 157 16.95 -1.92 9.10
CA LEU A 157 17.95 -1.68 10.13
C LEU A 157 19.31 -2.29 9.76
N ASP A 158 19.34 -3.50 9.21
CA ASP A 158 20.58 -4.14 8.74
C ASP A 158 21.19 -3.38 7.57
N THR A 159 20.37 -2.98 6.60
CA THR A 159 20.80 -2.22 5.41
C THR A 159 21.46 -0.89 5.78
N PHE A 160 20.99 -0.24 6.85
CA PHE A 160 21.49 1.07 7.29
C PHE A 160 22.32 1.01 8.57
N GLY A 161 22.88 -0.15 8.92
CA GLY A 161 23.84 -0.29 10.01
C GLY A 161 23.28 0.06 11.39
N GLY A 162 21.99 -0.15 11.61
CA GLY A 162 21.29 0.17 12.86
C GLY A 162 20.84 1.63 12.99
N ASP A 163 21.02 2.47 11.96
CA ASP A 163 20.47 3.83 11.94
C ASP A 163 18.94 3.78 11.83
N VAL A 164 18.27 3.91 12.98
CA VAL A 164 16.80 3.85 13.09
C VAL A 164 16.13 4.89 12.18
N LYS A 165 16.68 6.10 12.08
CA LYS A 165 16.08 7.17 11.27
C LYS A 165 16.09 6.79 9.78
N LYS A 166 17.21 6.25 9.30
CA LYS A 166 17.32 5.77 7.90
C LYS A 166 16.47 4.53 7.66
N ALA A 167 16.41 3.61 8.63
CA ALA A 167 15.59 2.41 8.51
C ALA A 167 14.10 2.73 8.39
N VAL A 168 13.59 3.63 9.25
CA VAL A 168 12.19 4.11 9.18
C VAL A 168 11.93 4.85 7.86
N ALA A 169 12.85 5.69 7.40
CA ALA A 169 12.72 6.35 6.10
C ALA A 169 12.66 5.35 4.94
N ALA A 170 13.47 4.28 5.01
CA ALA A 170 13.54 3.25 3.98
C ALA A 170 12.33 2.31 4.01
N TYR A 171 11.71 2.11 5.17
CA TYR A 171 10.46 1.37 5.28
C TYR A 171 9.36 2.03 4.45
N ASN A 172 9.24 3.37 4.53
CA ASN A 172 8.25 4.16 3.81
C ASN A 172 8.64 4.45 2.34
N ALA A 173 9.84 4.97 2.09
CA ALA A 173 10.26 5.43 0.75
C ALA A 173 11.03 4.39 -0.08
N GLY A 174 11.32 3.24 0.52
CA GLY A 174 12.19 2.22 -0.04
C GLY A 174 13.68 2.50 0.20
N PRO A 175 14.51 1.45 0.32
CA PRO A 175 15.94 1.59 0.62
C PRO A 175 16.74 2.25 -0.49
N ASN A 176 16.32 2.14 -1.75
CA ASN A 176 17.02 2.75 -2.89
C ASN A 176 16.98 4.28 -2.83
N ALA A 177 15.85 4.86 -2.45
CA ALA A 177 15.73 6.31 -2.26
C ALA A 177 16.66 6.78 -1.14
N VAL A 178 16.64 6.12 0.01
CA VAL A 178 17.51 6.49 1.16
C VAL A 178 18.99 6.36 0.82
N LYS A 179 19.39 5.33 0.05
CA LYS A 179 20.77 5.19 -0.46
C LYS A 179 21.14 6.32 -1.41
N ALA A 180 20.27 6.65 -2.37
CA ALA A 180 20.52 7.71 -3.35
C ALA A 180 20.71 9.09 -2.71
N TYR A 181 19.94 9.40 -1.66
CA TYR A 181 20.05 10.66 -0.93
C TYR A 181 21.04 10.63 0.24
N GLY A 182 21.60 9.46 0.58
CA GLY A 182 22.47 9.28 1.75
C GLY A 182 21.78 9.45 3.11
N GLY A 183 20.45 9.50 3.14
CA GLY A 183 19.63 9.84 4.31
C GLY A 183 18.15 9.91 3.97
N VAL A 184 17.37 10.60 4.82
CA VAL A 184 15.94 10.78 4.57
C VAL A 184 15.75 11.59 3.28
N PRO A 185 15.04 11.05 2.26
CA PRO A 185 14.82 11.76 1.00
C PRO A 185 14.00 13.04 1.22
N PRO A 186 14.10 14.05 0.33
CA PRO A 186 13.35 15.29 0.42
C PRO A 186 11.88 15.13 -0.02
N TYR A 187 11.24 14.03 0.37
CA TYR A 187 9.82 13.77 0.16
C TYR A 187 9.09 14.20 1.43
N ALA A 188 8.18 15.17 1.31
CA ALA A 188 7.46 15.72 2.46
C ALA A 188 6.73 14.62 3.25
N GLU A 189 6.13 13.66 2.55
CA GLU A 189 5.48 12.49 3.15
C GLU A 189 6.46 11.66 4.00
N THR A 190 7.61 11.28 3.46
CA THR A 190 8.62 10.49 4.19
C THR A 190 9.21 11.25 5.38
N GLN A 191 9.44 12.56 5.24
CA GLN A 191 9.93 13.38 6.35
C GLN A 191 8.92 13.45 7.50
N ASN A 192 7.64 13.61 7.17
CA ASN A 192 6.56 13.58 8.14
C ASN A 192 6.45 12.21 8.80
N TYR A 193 6.46 11.13 8.00
CA TYR A 193 6.41 9.75 8.48
C TYR A 193 7.53 9.46 9.49
N VAL A 194 8.78 9.79 9.13
CA VAL A 194 9.94 9.61 10.02
C VAL A 194 9.76 10.39 11.33
N THR A 195 9.26 11.63 11.25
CA THR A 195 9.03 12.46 12.44
C THR A 195 7.98 11.81 13.34
N SER A 196 6.83 11.41 12.78
CA SER A 196 5.74 10.76 13.53
C SER A 196 6.20 9.47 14.22
N VAL A 197 6.90 8.58 13.51
CA VAL A 197 7.40 7.32 14.10
C VAL A 197 8.41 7.59 15.22
N LEU A 198 9.35 8.51 14.99
CA LEU A 198 10.38 8.82 16.00
C LEU A 198 9.82 9.56 17.21
N ASP A 199 8.75 10.33 17.06
CA ASP A 199 8.08 10.98 18.19
C ASP A 199 7.33 9.96 19.06
N ILE A 200 6.71 8.93 18.46
CA ILE A 200 6.05 7.83 19.18
C ILE A 200 7.07 6.88 19.82
N TYR A 201 8.23 6.67 19.19
CA TYR A 201 9.24 5.72 19.65
C TYR A 201 10.00 6.16 20.93
N ARG A 202 9.99 7.47 21.26
CA ARG A 202 10.78 8.05 22.36
C ARG A 202 10.37 7.58 23.76
#